data_AF-A0A9D3PSM6-F1
#
_entry.id   AF-A0A9D3PSM6-F1
#
_cell.length_a   1.000
_cell.length_b   1.000
_cell.length_c   1.000
_cell.angle_alpha   90.00
_cell.angle_beta   90.00
_cell.angle_gamma   90.00
#
_symmetry.space_group_name_H-M   'P 1'
#
loop_
_entity.id
_entity.type
_entity.pdbx_description
1 polymer ?
#
loop_
_entity_poly.entity_id
_entity_poly.type
_entity_poly.pdbx_seq_one_letter_code
_entity_poly.pdbx_strand_id
1 'polypeptide(L)'
;MSCPAAFAERIETLVARQSTTERQAMAIHCLRGARNSLKDLRRLQPLLSKNYSLYSTAARQRSTGDDCHGDDPTDDQCRSVTDVRMLEMRAGKLEEQVQDLTMRYKKALADSDMVRRRTQKFVEDAKTFGIQSFCRDLVEVADLLEQATRELEGESLQEEGARRLCQGLARIQDRLQGVFTKHGLEKMQPVGGRYDPYQHEIVCHVAAEGVEPGSVAVVKLEGYKLHGRTIRHAHVGIAMATQER
;
A
#
# COMPACT_ATOMS: atom_id res chain seq x y z
N MET A 1 -23.52 3.74 -45.68
CA MET A 1 -22.27 4.29 -45.12
C MET A 1 -22.65 5.16 -43.93
N SER A 2 -22.71 4.58 -42.74
CA SER A 2 -23.10 5.28 -41.50
C SER A 2 -21.85 5.51 -40.66
N CYS A 3 -21.61 6.76 -40.29
CA CYS A 3 -20.33 7.27 -39.81
C CYS A 3 -19.92 6.66 -38.44
N PRO A 4 -18.71 6.05 -38.33
CA PRO A 4 -18.20 5.51 -37.07
C PRO A 4 -17.92 6.59 -36.00
N ALA A 5 -17.80 7.86 -36.40
CA ALA A 5 -17.57 8.98 -35.49
C ALA A 5 -18.73 9.22 -34.51
N ALA A 6 -19.99 9.05 -34.96
CA ALA A 6 -21.17 9.30 -34.11
C ALA A 6 -21.38 8.23 -33.03
N PHE A 7 -20.78 7.05 -33.19
CA PHE A 7 -20.85 5.96 -32.22
C PHE A 7 -19.81 6.14 -31.10
N ALA A 8 -18.61 6.60 -31.44
CA ALA A 8 -17.56 6.90 -30.47
C ALA A 8 -17.97 8.04 -29.51
N GLU A 9 -18.57 9.11 -30.05
CA GLU A 9 -19.03 10.27 -29.27
C GLU A 9 -20.19 9.91 -28.30
N ARG A 10 -21.03 8.94 -28.68
CA ARG A 10 -22.09 8.39 -27.82
C ARG A 10 -21.55 7.52 -26.68
N ILE A 11 -20.46 6.79 -26.90
CA ILE A 11 -19.83 5.97 -25.86
C ILE A 11 -19.08 6.86 -24.87
N GLU A 12 -18.33 7.86 -25.33
CA GLU A 12 -17.64 8.80 -24.43
C GLU A 12 -18.62 9.59 -23.57
N THR A 13 -19.76 10.03 -24.11
CA THR A 13 -20.80 10.72 -23.32
C THR A 13 -21.53 9.80 -22.34
N LEU A 14 -21.66 8.50 -22.64
CA LEU A 14 -22.22 7.49 -21.72
C LEU A 14 -21.26 7.15 -20.57
N VAL A 15 -19.97 6.97 -20.87
CA VAL A 15 -18.92 6.72 -19.86
C VAL A 15 -18.72 7.96 -18.98
N ALA A 16 -18.75 9.16 -19.55
CA ALA A 16 -18.73 10.40 -18.78
C ALA A 16 -19.95 10.51 -17.85
N ARG A 17 -21.16 10.18 -18.31
CA ARG A 17 -22.38 10.15 -17.48
C ARG A 17 -22.30 9.12 -16.35
N GLN A 18 -21.84 7.90 -16.62
CA GLN A 18 -21.65 6.85 -15.60
C GLN A 18 -20.65 7.28 -14.51
N SER A 19 -19.52 7.88 -14.90
CA SER A 19 -18.52 8.38 -13.95
C SER A 19 -19.05 9.54 -13.08
N THR A 20 -19.93 10.38 -13.61
CA THR A 20 -20.57 11.46 -12.82
C THR A 20 -21.60 10.94 -11.84
N THR A 21 -22.38 9.90 -12.19
CA THR A 21 -23.35 9.29 -11.28
C THR A 21 -22.68 8.55 -10.13
N GLU A 22 -21.55 7.89 -10.36
CA GLU A 22 -20.77 7.22 -9.31
C GLU A 22 -20.12 8.23 -8.34
N ARG A 23 -19.59 9.33 -8.86
CA ARG A 23 -19.06 10.44 -8.04
C ARG A 23 -20.16 11.12 -7.22
N GLN A 24 -21.35 11.31 -7.79
CA GLN A 24 -22.52 11.83 -7.05
C GLN A 24 -23.01 10.85 -5.99
N ALA A 25 -23.04 9.54 -6.27
CA ALA A 25 -23.40 8.51 -5.31
C ALA A 25 -22.41 8.43 -4.13
N MET A 26 -21.10 8.52 -4.39
CA MET A 26 -20.08 8.62 -3.34
C MET A 26 -20.22 9.91 -2.52
N ALA A 27 -20.49 11.06 -3.15
CA ALA A 27 -20.72 12.32 -2.43
C ALA A 27 -21.95 12.24 -1.52
N ILE A 28 -23.04 11.61 -1.97
CA ILE A 28 -24.24 11.37 -1.16
C ILE A 28 -23.94 10.42 0.01
N HIS A 29 -23.17 9.35 -0.23
CA HIS A 29 -22.78 8.41 0.82
C HIS A 29 -21.87 9.08 1.87
N CYS A 30 -20.92 9.92 1.46
CA CYS A 30 -20.10 10.72 2.37
C CYS A 30 -20.93 11.73 3.17
N LEU A 31 -21.90 12.42 2.54
CA LEU A 31 -22.79 13.35 3.24
C LEU A 31 -23.74 12.63 4.22
N ARG A 32 -24.15 11.39 3.91
CA ARG A 32 -24.97 10.54 4.79
C ARG A 32 -24.16 10.01 5.97
N GLY A 33 -22.91 9.63 5.75
CA GLY A 33 -21.95 9.29 6.81
C GLY A 33 -21.63 10.47 7.74
N ALA A 34 -21.41 11.67 7.17
CA ALA A 34 -21.20 12.89 7.93
C ALA A 34 -22.44 13.31 8.74
N ARG A 35 -23.65 13.12 8.20
CA ARG A 35 -24.91 13.35 8.93
C ARG A 35 -25.13 12.37 10.09
N ASN A 36 -24.70 11.11 9.95
CA ASN A 36 -24.80 10.14 11.04
C ASN A 36 -23.79 10.44 12.15
N SER A 37 -22.55 10.82 11.82
CA SER A 37 -21.55 11.32 12.78
C SER A 37 -22.01 12.59 13.53
N LEU A 38 -22.69 13.52 12.84
CA LEU A 38 -23.29 14.71 13.46
C LEU A 38 -24.49 14.39 14.37
N LYS A 39 -25.24 13.31 14.12
CA LYS A 39 -26.30 12.83 15.02
C LYS A 39 -25.72 12.22 16.29
N ASP A 40 -24.58 11.53 16.19
CA ASP A 40 -23.86 10.97 17.34
C ASP A 40 -23.24 12.08 18.20
N LEU A 41 -22.75 13.16 17.59
CA LEU A 41 -22.31 14.38 18.29
C LEU A 41 -23.46 15.11 19.01
N ARG A 42 -24.69 15.11 18.46
CA ARG A 42 -25.89 15.65 19.15
C ARG A 42 -26.35 14.79 20.34
N ARG A 43 -26.09 13.47 20.33
CA ARG A 43 -26.35 12.60 21.48
C ARG A 43 -25.38 12.84 22.65
N LEU A 44 -24.21 13.40 22.39
CA LEU A 44 -23.23 13.81 23.39
C LEU A 44 -23.40 15.26 23.88
N GLN A 45 -24.37 15.99 23.32
CA GLN A 45 -24.64 17.38 23.67
C GLN A 45 -25.05 17.64 25.16
N PRO A 46 -25.70 16.71 25.91
CA PRO A 46 -26.01 16.99 27.32
C PRO A 46 -24.82 16.80 28.27
N LEU A 47 -23.65 16.37 27.77
CA LEU A 47 -22.41 16.27 28.58
C LEU A 47 -21.49 17.49 28.43
N LEU A 48 -21.68 18.30 27.39
CA LEU A 48 -20.89 19.53 27.16
C LEU A 48 -21.59 20.80 27.65
N SER A 49 -22.89 20.77 27.98
CA SER A 49 -23.61 21.93 28.52
C SER A 49 -23.49 22.09 30.05
N LYS A 50 -22.92 21.11 30.77
CA LYS A 50 -22.80 21.15 32.23
C LYS A 50 -21.51 21.79 32.77
N ASN A 51 -20.52 22.09 31.92
CA ASN A 51 -19.19 22.51 32.38
C ASN A 51 -18.73 23.91 31.90
N TYR A 52 -19.64 24.75 31.38
CA TYR A 52 -19.34 26.16 31.12
C TYR A 52 -20.29 27.08 31.89
N SER A 53 -20.16 27.09 33.22
CA SER A 53 -20.73 28.17 34.04
C SER A 53 -20.03 28.24 35.40
N LEU A 54 -18.72 28.51 35.41
CA LEU A 54 -18.01 28.91 36.62
C LEU A 54 -16.90 29.90 36.29
N TYR A 55 -17.25 31.09 35.79
CA TYR A 55 -16.42 32.29 35.89
C TYR A 55 -17.27 33.53 35.54
N SER A 56 -18.26 33.87 36.38
CA SER A 56 -18.82 35.23 36.43
C SER A 56 -19.84 35.35 37.57
N THR A 57 -19.36 35.55 38.81
CA THR A 57 -20.05 36.26 39.90
C THR A 57 -19.12 36.31 41.13
N ALA A 58 -18.03 37.08 41.06
CA ALA A 58 -17.22 37.40 42.25
C ALA A 58 -16.83 38.89 42.29
N ALA A 59 -17.65 39.74 41.68
CA ALA A 59 -17.49 41.19 41.70
C ALA A 59 -18.84 41.86 41.93
N ARG A 60 -19.40 41.70 43.13
CA ARG A 60 -20.43 42.58 43.72
C ARG A 60 -20.69 42.14 45.15
N GLN A 61 -20.02 42.82 46.09
CA GLN A 61 -20.51 43.27 47.39
C GLN A 61 -19.30 43.69 48.24
N ARG A 62 -18.98 44.99 48.18
CA ARG A 62 -18.33 45.71 49.27
C ARG A 62 -19.41 46.57 49.93
N SER A 63 -19.21 46.86 51.22
CA SER A 63 -20.04 47.65 52.14
C SER A 63 -21.01 46.77 52.96
N THR A 64 -21.06 46.75 54.28
CA THR A 64 -20.47 47.55 55.39
C THR A 64 -20.94 46.93 56.74
N GLY A 65 -20.15 47.06 57.82
CA GLY A 65 -20.58 46.89 59.23
C GLY A 65 -20.05 45.61 59.92
N ASP A 66 -19.08 45.74 60.84
CA ASP A 66 -19.21 45.62 62.34
C ASP A 66 -19.39 44.14 62.79
N ASP A 67 -18.65 43.54 63.73
CA ASP A 67 -17.97 44.00 64.95
C ASP A 67 -16.82 43.04 65.36
N CYS A 68 -15.99 43.55 66.28
CA CYS A 68 -14.78 43.01 66.92
C CYS A 68 -14.93 41.75 67.82
N HIS A 69 -13.92 40.86 67.82
CA HIS A 69 -12.99 40.58 68.95
C HIS A 69 -12.29 39.21 68.84
N GLY A 70 -10.96 39.21 69.04
CA GLY A 70 -10.16 38.02 69.36
C GLY A 70 -8.81 37.95 68.63
N ASP A 71 -7.86 38.80 69.03
CA ASP A 71 -6.45 38.68 68.61
C ASP A 71 -5.83 37.42 69.24
N ASP A 72 -5.43 36.46 68.40
CA ASP A 72 -4.50 35.37 68.76
C ASP A 72 -3.41 35.30 67.68
N PRO A 73 -2.19 35.83 67.91
CA PRO A 73 -1.23 36.11 66.83
C PRO A 73 -0.39 34.89 66.40
N THR A 74 -0.77 33.66 66.74
CA THR A 74 0.07 32.47 66.50
C THR A 74 -0.50 31.43 65.53
N ASP A 75 -1.72 31.57 65.00
CA ASP A 75 -2.35 30.55 64.12
C ASP A 75 -2.32 30.90 62.61
N ASP A 76 -2.12 32.17 62.23
CA ASP A 76 -2.11 32.62 60.82
C ASP A 76 -0.80 32.29 60.07
N GLN A 77 0.33 32.21 60.77
CA GLN A 77 1.61 31.83 60.18
C GLN A 77 1.67 30.34 59.82
N CYS A 78 0.89 29.47 60.48
CA CYS A 78 0.92 28.03 60.23
C CYS A 78 0.04 27.64 59.03
N ARG A 79 -1.14 28.28 58.88
CA ARG A 79 -2.05 28.06 57.74
C ARG A 79 -1.48 28.51 56.39
N SER A 80 -0.84 29.67 56.35
CA SER A 80 -0.22 30.20 55.13
C SER A 80 0.92 29.33 54.59
N VAL A 81 1.73 28.73 55.46
CA VAL A 81 2.83 27.82 55.07
C VAL A 81 2.28 26.48 54.56
N THR A 82 1.19 25.97 55.13
CA THR A 82 0.54 24.74 54.64
C THR A 82 -0.12 24.91 53.27
N ASP A 83 -0.71 26.08 53.00
CA ASP A 83 -1.33 26.40 51.72
C ASP A 83 -0.31 26.59 50.61
N VAL A 84 0.81 27.26 50.88
CA VAL A 84 1.92 27.39 49.93
C VAL A 84 2.48 26.02 49.53
N ARG A 85 2.70 25.12 50.51
CA ARG A 85 3.17 23.75 50.24
C ARG A 85 2.16 22.92 49.43
N MET A 86 0.86 23.10 49.68
CA MET A 86 -0.21 22.46 48.89
C MET A 86 -0.25 22.98 47.44
N LEU A 87 0.00 24.28 47.24
CA LEU A 87 0.08 24.90 45.93
C LEU A 87 1.31 24.42 45.15
N GLU A 88 2.47 24.30 45.80
CA GLU A 88 3.69 23.75 45.20
C GLU A 88 3.51 22.28 44.76
N MET A 89 2.88 21.45 45.59
CA MET A 89 2.54 20.08 45.21
C MET A 89 1.58 20.01 44.02
N ARG A 90 0.61 20.94 43.93
CA ARG A 90 -0.31 21.01 42.79
C ARG A 90 0.41 21.49 41.52
N ALA A 91 1.30 22.47 41.65
CA ALA A 91 2.13 22.96 40.55
C ALA A 91 3.03 21.84 39.99
N GLY A 92 3.73 21.09 40.84
CA GLY A 92 4.55 19.96 40.40
C GLY A 92 3.74 18.85 39.71
N LYS A 93 2.54 18.53 40.22
CA LYS A 93 1.63 17.57 39.55
C LYS A 93 1.14 18.07 38.19
N LEU A 94 0.84 19.37 38.07
CA LEU A 94 0.45 19.99 36.81
C LEU A 94 1.60 19.98 35.81
N GLU A 95 2.83 20.25 36.25
CA GLU A 95 4.03 20.18 35.40
C GLU A 95 4.30 18.77 34.89
N GLU A 96 4.21 17.75 35.76
CA GLU A 96 4.33 16.34 35.37
C GLU A 96 3.25 15.95 34.34
N GLN A 97 2.00 16.36 34.56
CA GLN A 97 0.91 16.13 33.61
C GLN A 97 1.17 16.82 32.27
N VAL A 98 1.67 18.06 32.27
CA VAL A 98 2.03 18.78 31.04
C VAL A 98 3.17 18.06 30.31
N GLN A 99 4.17 17.56 31.04
CA GLN A 99 5.28 16.81 30.46
C GLN A 99 4.80 15.48 29.84
N ASP A 100 3.99 14.70 30.55
CA ASP A 100 3.41 13.45 30.05
C ASP A 100 2.52 13.70 28.82
N LEU A 101 1.64 14.70 28.87
CA LEU A 101 0.80 15.08 27.73
C LEU A 101 1.64 15.53 26.53
N THR A 102 2.69 16.31 26.75
CA THR A 102 3.61 16.75 25.69
C THR A 102 4.36 15.57 25.08
N MET A 103 4.81 14.62 25.90
CA MET A 103 5.46 13.40 25.43
C MET A 103 4.51 12.55 24.58
N ARG A 104 3.28 12.32 25.07
CA ARG A 104 2.25 11.58 24.33
C ARG A 104 1.88 12.27 23.03
N TYR A 105 1.76 13.60 23.03
CA TYR A 105 1.48 14.38 21.84
C TYR A 105 2.60 14.27 20.80
N LYS A 106 3.85 14.44 21.21
CA LYS A 106 5.02 14.26 20.32
C LYS A 106 5.08 12.86 19.73
N LYS A 107 4.78 11.83 20.54
CA LYS A 107 4.70 10.45 20.06
C LYS A 107 3.57 10.26 19.05
N ALA A 108 2.38 10.78 19.33
CA ALA A 108 1.24 10.70 18.42
C ALA A 108 1.53 11.38 17.06
N LEU A 109 2.25 12.51 17.07
CA LEU A 109 2.70 13.17 15.85
C LEU A 109 3.71 12.30 15.08
N ALA A 110 4.70 11.73 15.77
CA ALA A 110 5.67 10.85 15.15
C ALA A 110 5.01 9.60 14.54
N ASP A 111 4.08 8.96 15.25
CA ASP A 111 3.34 7.80 14.78
C ASP A 111 2.50 8.16 13.54
N SER A 112 1.87 9.34 13.52
CA SER A 112 1.11 9.85 12.37
C SER A 112 2.00 10.04 11.13
N ASP A 113 3.20 10.61 11.31
CA ASP A 113 4.17 10.79 10.23
C ASP A 113 4.71 9.45 9.71
N MET A 114 4.96 8.47 10.60
CA MET A 114 5.36 7.13 10.18
C MET A 114 4.28 6.45 9.34
N VAL A 115 3.02 6.52 9.77
CA VAL A 115 1.88 5.99 9.01
C VAL A 115 1.78 6.68 7.66
N ARG A 116 1.86 8.01 7.60
CA ARG A 116 1.82 8.77 6.34
C ARG A 116 2.91 8.36 5.36
N ARG A 117 4.16 8.23 5.82
CA ARG A 117 5.28 7.78 4.98
C ARG A 117 5.10 6.34 4.50
N ARG A 118 4.58 5.47 5.36
CA ARG A 118 4.32 4.07 5.03
C ARG A 118 3.19 3.92 4.02
N THR A 119 2.09 4.65 4.18
CA THR A 119 0.97 4.61 3.23
C THR A 119 1.37 5.17 1.87
N GLN A 120 2.19 6.22 1.83
CA GLN A 120 2.72 6.72 0.56
C GLN A 120 3.51 5.66 -0.21
N LYS A 121 4.41 4.94 0.46
CA LYS A 121 5.15 3.82 -0.15
C LYS A 121 4.21 2.72 -0.65
N PHE A 122 3.22 2.33 0.15
CA PHE A 122 2.24 1.33 -0.29
C PHE A 122 1.41 1.78 -1.49
N VAL A 123 1.08 3.07 -1.60
CA VAL A 123 0.39 3.62 -2.77
C VAL A 123 1.29 3.60 -4.00
N GLU A 124 2.57 3.92 -3.86
CA GLU A 124 3.57 3.83 -4.94
C GLU A 124 3.76 2.37 -5.39
N ASP A 125 3.93 1.45 -4.44
CA ASP A 125 4.06 0.01 -4.72
C ASP A 125 2.80 -0.55 -5.38
N ALA A 126 1.61 -0.18 -4.90
CA ALA A 126 0.34 -0.62 -5.49
C ALA A 126 0.16 -0.11 -6.92
N LYS A 127 0.68 1.08 -7.26
CA LYS A 127 0.65 1.59 -8.64
C LYS A 127 1.60 0.82 -9.54
N THR A 128 2.84 0.59 -9.10
CA THR A 128 3.86 -0.09 -9.91
C THR A 128 3.57 -1.58 -10.07
N PHE A 129 3.08 -2.24 -9.01
CA PHE A 129 2.87 -3.69 -8.98
C PHE A 129 1.40 -4.11 -9.01
N GLY A 130 0.45 -3.18 -9.19
CA GLY A 130 -0.97 -3.51 -9.30
C GLY A 130 -1.30 -4.41 -10.49
N ILE A 131 -0.49 -4.35 -11.55
CA ILE A 131 -0.62 -5.20 -12.75
C ILE A 131 0.00 -6.60 -12.58
N GLN A 132 0.61 -6.90 -11.43
CA GLN A 132 1.37 -8.15 -11.22
C GLN A 132 0.54 -9.42 -11.45
N SER A 133 -0.70 -9.47 -10.95
CA SER A 133 -1.57 -10.63 -11.14
C SER A 133 -1.92 -10.83 -12.62
N PHE A 134 -2.27 -9.74 -13.31
CA PHE A 134 -2.53 -9.76 -14.75
C PHE A 134 -1.31 -10.23 -15.55
N CYS A 135 -0.11 -9.78 -15.19
CA CYS A 135 1.13 -10.24 -15.84
C CYS A 135 1.37 -11.73 -15.62
N ARG A 136 1.03 -12.29 -14.45
CA ARG A 136 1.18 -13.73 -14.19
C ARG A 136 0.33 -14.55 -15.15
N ASP A 137 -0.95 -14.20 -15.27
CA ASP A 137 -1.87 -14.92 -16.16
C ASP A 137 -1.46 -14.77 -17.64
N LEU A 138 -0.98 -13.58 -18.03
CA LEU A 138 -0.56 -13.32 -19.40
C LEU A 138 0.74 -14.03 -19.78
N VAL A 139 1.62 -14.27 -18.82
CA VAL A 139 2.84 -15.06 -19.01
C VAL A 139 2.49 -16.53 -19.31
N GLU A 140 1.46 -17.09 -18.70
CA GLU A 140 0.98 -18.45 -19.03
C GLU A 140 0.50 -18.54 -20.49
N VAL A 141 -0.19 -17.50 -20.98
CA VAL A 141 -0.60 -17.41 -22.39
C VAL A 141 0.62 -17.30 -23.32
N ALA A 142 1.66 -16.56 -22.93
CA ALA A 142 2.89 -16.46 -23.71
C ALA A 142 3.58 -17.83 -23.86
N ASP A 143 3.63 -18.64 -22.80
CA ASP A 143 4.22 -19.98 -22.87
C ASP A 143 3.42 -20.91 -23.80
N LEU A 144 2.09 -20.81 -23.79
CA LEU A 144 1.24 -21.59 -24.70
C LEU A 144 1.51 -21.23 -26.17
N LEU A 145 1.74 -19.95 -26.47
CA LEU A 145 2.13 -19.52 -27.82
C LEU A 145 3.51 -20.05 -28.20
N GLU A 146 4.46 -20.09 -27.25
CA GLU A 146 5.78 -20.66 -27.48
C GLU A 146 5.73 -22.17 -27.71
N GLN A 147 4.93 -22.89 -26.93
CA GLN A 147 4.70 -24.31 -27.09
C GLN A 147 4.06 -24.61 -28.45
N ALA A 148 2.99 -23.89 -28.82
CA ALA A 148 2.32 -24.06 -30.10
C ALA A 148 3.28 -23.79 -31.28
N THR A 149 4.14 -22.78 -31.16
CA THR A 149 5.14 -22.46 -32.20
C THR A 149 6.17 -23.58 -32.33
N ARG A 150 6.66 -24.13 -31.21
CA ARG A 150 7.64 -25.23 -31.16
C ARG A 150 7.08 -26.54 -31.73
N GLU A 151 5.82 -26.85 -31.45
CA GLU A 151 5.13 -28.04 -31.99
C GLU A 151 5.02 -27.96 -33.52
N LEU A 152 4.65 -26.80 -34.05
CA LEU A 152 4.53 -26.58 -35.50
C LEU A 152 5.87 -26.53 -36.25
N GLU A 153 6.96 -26.15 -35.60
CA GLU A 153 8.31 -26.21 -36.18
C GLU A 153 8.85 -27.66 -36.30
N GLY A 154 8.40 -28.55 -35.41
CA GLY A 154 8.83 -29.96 -35.38
C GLY A 154 8.15 -30.83 -36.44
N GLU A 155 6.94 -30.49 -36.86
CA GLU A 155 6.28 -31.16 -37.98
C GLU A 155 6.81 -30.59 -39.29
N SER A 156 7.32 -31.43 -40.19
CA SER A 156 7.86 -30.97 -41.48
C SER A 156 6.79 -30.22 -42.27
N LEU A 157 6.83 -28.88 -42.20
CA LEU A 157 5.88 -27.95 -42.82
C LEU A 157 5.96 -28.05 -44.36
N GLN A 158 5.38 -29.09 -44.94
CA GLN A 158 5.29 -29.28 -46.39
C GLN A 158 4.16 -28.45 -47.01
N GLU A 159 3.15 -28.05 -46.21
CA GLU A 159 2.08 -27.17 -46.67
C GLU A 159 2.41 -25.68 -46.48
N GLU A 160 2.24 -24.89 -47.55
CA GLU A 160 2.41 -23.42 -47.53
C GLU A 160 1.49 -22.73 -46.51
N GLY A 161 0.30 -23.29 -46.27
CA GLY A 161 -0.66 -22.77 -45.28
C GLY A 161 -0.10 -22.81 -43.85
N ALA A 162 0.52 -23.93 -43.47
CA ALA A 162 1.11 -24.10 -42.15
C ALA A 162 2.29 -23.14 -41.93
N ARG A 163 3.12 -22.91 -42.95
CA ARG A 163 4.21 -21.91 -42.89
C ARG A 163 3.71 -20.48 -42.65
N ARG A 164 2.61 -20.10 -43.29
CA ARG A 164 1.98 -18.78 -43.09
C ARG A 164 1.42 -18.63 -41.68
N LEU A 165 0.86 -19.72 -41.12
CA LEU A 165 0.39 -19.74 -39.74
C LEU A 165 1.53 -19.56 -38.74
N CYS A 166 2.64 -20.31 -38.88
CA CYS A 166 3.82 -20.17 -38.02
C CYS A 166 4.37 -18.73 -38.05
N GLN A 167 4.47 -18.13 -39.24
CA GLN A 167 4.87 -16.72 -39.37
C GLN A 167 3.89 -15.75 -38.68
N GLY A 168 2.59 -16.04 -38.73
CA GLY A 168 1.58 -15.28 -38.02
C GLY A 168 1.74 -15.35 -36.50
N LEU A 169 1.95 -16.56 -35.97
CA LEU A 169 2.18 -16.79 -34.54
C LEU A 169 3.47 -16.13 -34.04
N ALA A 170 4.57 -16.27 -34.79
CA ALA A 170 5.84 -15.61 -34.47
C ALA A 170 5.69 -14.08 -34.37
N ARG A 171 4.94 -13.45 -35.29
CA ARG A 171 4.65 -12.01 -35.23
C ARG A 171 3.84 -11.61 -34.00
N ILE A 172 2.90 -12.45 -33.58
CA ILE A 172 2.10 -12.22 -32.36
C ILE A 172 3.00 -12.32 -31.13
N GLN A 173 3.88 -13.32 -31.08
CA GLN A 173 4.86 -13.50 -30.00
C GLN A 173 5.81 -12.29 -29.91
N ASP A 174 6.38 -11.85 -31.03
CA ASP A 174 7.25 -10.66 -31.07
C ASP A 174 6.52 -9.41 -30.58
N ARG A 175 5.27 -9.23 -31.01
CA ARG A 175 4.44 -8.10 -30.56
C ARG A 175 4.16 -8.17 -29.07
N LEU A 176 3.87 -9.36 -28.54
CA LEU A 176 3.61 -9.59 -27.12
C LEU A 176 4.86 -9.28 -26.29
N GLN A 177 6.03 -9.75 -26.72
CA GLN A 177 7.31 -9.44 -26.06
C GLN A 177 7.62 -7.93 -26.10
N GLY A 178 7.28 -7.26 -27.19
CA GLY A 178 7.36 -5.80 -27.31
C GLY A 178 6.39 -5.05 -26.38
N VAL A 179 5.27 -5.66 -25.97
CA VAL A 179 4.36 -5.10 -24.96
C VAL A 179 4.90 -5.36 -23.55
N PHE A 180 5.45 -6.55 -23.29
CA PHE A 180 6.07 -6.91 -22.01
C PHE A 180 7.16 -5.92 -21.62
N THR A 181 8.11 -5.69 -22.52
CA THR A 181 9.21 -4.75 -22.30
C THR A 181 8.74 -3.31 -22.05
N LYS A 182 7.69 -2.84 -22.72
CA LYS A 182 7.09 -1.51 -22.48
C LYS A 182 6.51 -1.35 -21.08
N HIS A 183 5.96 -2.42 -20.52
CA HIS A 183 5.41 -2.44 -19.16
C HIS A 183 6.43 -2.91 -18.11
N GLY A 184 7.71 -3.03 -18.48
CA GLY A 184 8.78 -3.40 -17.55
C GLY A 184 8.79 -4.88 -17.15
N LEU A 185 8.13 -5.74 -17.93
CA LEU A 185 8.19 -7.19 -17.78
C LEU A 185 9.34 -7.74 -18.63
N GLU A 186 10.32 -8.34 -17.97
CA GLU A 186 11.55 -8.86 -18.55
C GLU A 186 11.64 -10.37 -18.41
N LYS A 187 12.03 -11.02 -19.50
CA LYS A 187 12.20 -12.47 -19.61
C LYS A 187 13.59 -12.87 -19.12
N MET A 188 13.67 -13.79 -18.17
CA MET A 188 14.93 -14.28 -17.60
C MET A 188 15.48 -15.44 -18.42
N GLN A 189 16.71 -15.32 -18.89
CA GLN A 189 17.43 -16.39 -19.60
C GLN A 189 18.69 -16.79 -18.84
N PRO A 190 18.59 -17.60 -17.75
CA PRO A 190 19.73 -17.91 -16.90
C PRO A 190 20.64 -19.03 -17.44
N VAL A 191 20.53 -19.43 -18.71
CA VAL A 191 21.34 -20.53 -19.29
C VAL A 191 22.83 -20.20 -19.18
N GLY A 192 23.62 -21.12 -18.62
CA GLY A 192 25.06 -20.94 -18.39
C GLY A 192 25.41 -19.98 -17.25
N GLY A 193 24.42 -19.38 -16.57
CA GLY A 193 24.61 -18.51 -15.43
C GLY A 193 24.75 -19.26 -14.11
N ARG A 194 25.16 -18.53 -13.06
CA ARG A 194 25.15 -19.04 -11.69
C ARG A 194 23.71 -19.16 -11.17
N TYR A 195 23.47 -20.19 -10.37
CA TYR A 195 22.19 -20.38 -9.71
C TYR A 195 21.95 -19.30 -8.62
N ASP A 196 20.77 -18.67 -8.65
CA ASP A 196 20.31 -17.71 -7.64
C ASP A 196 18.97 -18.21 -7.06
N PRO A 197 18.89 -18.52 -5.75
CA PRO A 197 17.67 -18.97 -5.09
C PRO A 197 16.48 -17.99 -5.17
N TYR A 198 16.73 -16.69 -5.36
CA TYR A 198 15.66 -15.69 -5.44
C TYR A 198 15.01 -15.60 -6.82
N GLN A 199 15.61 -16.22 -7.82
CA GLN A 199 15.20 -16.10 -9.22
C GLN A 199 14.91 -17.45 -9.87
N HIS A 200 15.51 -18.52 -9.37
CA HIS A 200 15.51 -19.83 -9.99
C HIS A 200 14.95 -20.90 -9.05
N GLU A 201 14.12 -21.77 -9.62
CA GLU A 201 13.61 -22.98 -8.97
C GLU A 201 14.22 -24.21 -9.65
N ILE A 202 14.85 -25.08 -8.86
CA ILE A 202 15.52 -26.26 -9.38
C ILE A 202 14.49 -27.37 -9.56
N VAL A 203 14.25 -27.75 -10.81
CA VAL A 203 13.27 -28.81 -11.12
C VAL A 203 13.96 -30.14 -11.44
N CYS A 204 15.20 -30.11 -11.92
CA CYS A 204 15.97 -31.32 -12.19
C CYS A 204 17.47 -31.11 -12.06
N HIS A 205 18.18 -32.21 -11.92
CA HIS A 205 19.62 -32.28 -12.05
C HIS A 205 19.95 -32.93 -13.40
N VAL A 206 20.87 -32.34 -14.15
CA VAL A 206 21.26 -32.82 -15.49
C VAL A 206 22.75 -33.09 -15.48
N ALA A 207 23.16 -34.25 -16.00
CA ALA A 207 24.56 -34.51 -16.31
C ALA A 207 24.89 -33.73 -17.59
N ALA A 208 25.62 -32.62 -17.46
CA ALA A 208 26.00 -31.76 -18.57
C ALA A 208 27.52 -31.69 -18.67
N GLU A 209 28.06 -32.18 -19.77
CA GLU A 209 29.50 -32.10 -20.07
C GLU A 209 29.83 -30.66 -20.51
N GLY A 210 30.82 -30.04 -19.87
CA GLY A 210 31.31 -28.70 -20.23
C GLY A 210 30.67 -27.52 -19.48
N VAL A 211 29.78 -27.76 -18.52
CA VAL A 211 29.14 -26.73 -17.68
C VAL A 211 29.59 -26.88 -16.23
N GLU A 212 29.97 -25.78 -15.55
CA GLU A 212 30.46 -25.85 -14.16
C GLU A 212 29.41 -26.48 -13.23
N PRO A 213 29.79 -27.41 -12.34
CA PRO A 213 28.85 -28.03 -11.41
C PRO A 213 28.21 -26.95 -10.52
N GLY A 214 26.90 -26.98 -10.38
CA GLY A 214 26.13 -25.97 -9.64
C GLY A 214 25.69 -24.76 -10.47
N SER A 215 25.99 -24.71 -11.77
CA SER A 215 25.44 -23.70 -12.69
C SER A 215 24.21 -24.21 -13.45
N VAL A 216 23.48 -23.29 -14.08
CA VAL A 216 22.23 -23.58 -14.81
C VAL A 216 22.55 -24.16 -16.18
N ALA A 217 22.27 -25.46 -16.36
CA ALA A 217 22.52 -26.17 -17.61
C ALA A 217 21.37 -26.00 -18.62
N VAL A 218 20.13 -26.15 -18.17
CA VAL A 218 18.93 -26.13 -19.03
C VAL A 218 17.83 -25.32 -18.36
N VAL A 219 17.04 -24.57 -19.14
CA VAL A 219 15.83 -23.90 -18.66
C VAL A 219 14.63 -24.63 -19.26
N LYS A 220 13.76 -25.18 -18.40
CA LYS A 220 12.52 -25.86 -18.83
C LYS A 220 11.37 -24.89 -18.99
N LEU A 221 11.26 -23.95 -18.05
CA LEU A 221 10.26 -22.89 -18.06
C LEU A 221 10.96 -21.58 -17.75
N GLU A 222 10.70 -20.57 -18.55
CA GLU A 222 11.38 -19.30 -18.43
C GLU A 222 10.75 -18.46 -17.30
N GLY A 223 11.60 -17.76 -16.57
CA GLY A 223 11.16 -16.88 -15.50
C GLY A 223 10.91 -15.47 -15.99
N TYR A 224 10.11 -14.71 -15.23
CA TYR A 224 9.77 -13.33 -15.57
C TYR A 224 9.91 -12.41 -14.36
N LYS A 225 10.44 -11.20 -14.61
CA LYS A 225 10.60 -10.13 -13.64
C LYS A 225 9.81 -8.90 -14.06
N LEU A 226 9.10 -8.28 -13.13
CA LEU A 226 8.43 -7.00 -13.33
C LEU A 226 9.14 -5.93 -12.51
N HIS A 227 9.70 -4.92 -13.18
CA HIS A 227 10.44 -3.83 -12.53
C HIS A 227 11.46 -4.32 -11.49
N GLY A 228 12.19 -5.40 -11.80
CA GLY A 228 13.18 -6.02 -10.92
C GLY A 228 12.64 -7.03 -9.89
N ARG A 229 11.32 -7.14 -9.70
CA ARG A 229 10.69 -8.14 -8.82
C ARG A 229 10.32 -9.41 -9.59
N THR A 230 10.76 -10.56 -9.11
CA THR A 230 10.39 -11.86 -9.70
C THR A 230 8.88 -12.14 -9.53
N ILE A 231 8.16 -12.33 -10.64
CA ILE A 231 6.74 -12.76 -10.63
C ILE A 231 6.66 -14.28 -10.70
N ARG A 232 7.52 -14.86 -11.54
CA ARG A 232 7.67 -16.30 -11.76
C ARG A 232 9.15 -16.65 -11.83
N HIS A 233 9.56 -17.62 -11.03
CA HIS A 233 10.92 -18.15 -11.05
C HIS A 233 11.18 -18.92 -12.34
N ALA A 234 12.42 -18.91 -12.81
CA ALA A 234 12.81 -19.78 -13.92
C ALA A 234 12.97 -21.21 -13.41
N HIS A 235 12.36 -22.18 -14.08
CA HIS A 235 12.54 -23.59 -13.76
C HIS A 235 13.81 -24.08 -14.45
N VAL A 236 14.83 -24.35 -13.65
CA VAL A 236 16.17 -24.66 -14.14
C VAL A 236 16.57 -26.10 -13.83
N GLY A 237 17.35 -26.67 -14.74
CA GLY A 237 18.14 -27.87 -14.54
C GLY A 237 19.57 -27.49 -14.16
N ILE A 238 20.05 -27.93 -13.00
CA ILE A 238 21.42 -27.66 -12.56
C ILE A 238 22.37 -28.76 -13.06
N ALA A 239 23.55 -28.36 -13.52
CA ALA A 239 24.63 -29.28 -13.86
C ALA A 239 25.15 -30.00 -12.61
N MET A 240 25.10 -31.32 -12.62
CA MET A 240 25.81 -32.15 -11.66
C MET A 240 27.15 -32.56 -12.24
N ALA A 241 28.16 -32.69 -11.38
CA ALA A 241 29.41 -33.34 -11.78
C ALA A 241 29.10 -34.77 -12.22
N THR A 242 29.53 -35.15 -13.42
CA THR A 242 29.48 -36.53 -13.89
C THR A 242 30.38 -37.37 -12.98
N GLN A 243 29.78 -38.08 -12.02
CA GLN A 243 30.49 -39.10 -11.27
C GLN A 243 30.54 -40.34 -12.15
N GLU A 244 31.60 -40.48 -12.94
CA GLU A 244 31.94 -41.77 -13.54
C GLU A 244 32.17 -42.78 -12.40
N ARG A 245 31.39 -43.86 -12.41
CA ARG A 245 31.53 -45.01 -11.51
C ARG A 245 31.99 -46.22 -12.31
#